data_AF-A0A0X3BKQ5-F1
#
_entry.id   AF-A0A0X3BKQ5-F1
#
_cell.length_a   1.000
_cell.length_b   1.000
_cell.length_c   1.000
_cell.angle_alpha   90.00
_cell.angle_beta   90.00
_cell.angle_gamma   90.00
#
_symmetry.space_group_name_H-M   'P 1'
#
loop_
_entity.id
_entity.type
_entity.pdbx_description
1 polymer ?
#
loop_
_entity_poly.entity_id
_entity_poly.type
_entity_poly.pdbx_seq_one_letter_code
_entity_poly.pdbx_strand_id
1 'polypeptide(L)'
;MLSPDDLATLKANLRTLYEAGPGAKVEIEDDNTSGDGEEAVAGAYIPIPAETFLEELSQKLQVHPISIYWLLKEGIEQEGWRCIPEERRITADRFTVMILRMLGHRWPKQIEAGEPVPDWADADGIIPLTSGSGEETLLERVRGRIAAEFPGGSVSAIEAEFEEVMGKSLEDWLHTEFFKHHTKQFKRRPIAWQVQSGRFTKKRQPAFACLVYYHKLDGDTLHKIKNQYVGPLRQRYETEMRGIEGIPAASRTEAQERRFRELEG
;
A
#
# COMPACT_ATOMS: atom_id res chain seq x y z
N MET A 1 21.97 35.25 -14.00
CA MET A 1 21.08 34.52 -14.92
C MET A 1 21.84 33.29 -15.34
N LEU A 2 21.29 32.09 -15.13
CA LEU A 2 21.90 30.84 -15.61
C LEU A 2 21.97 30.86 -17.14
N SER A 3 23.01 30.26 -17.73
CA SER A 3 23.04 30.00 -19.17
C SER A 3 21.86 29.08 -19.54
N PRO A 4 21.33 29.15 -20.77
CA PRO A 4 20.38 28.16 -21.26
C PRO A 4 20.85 26.71 -21.10
N ASP A 5 22.16 26.48 -21.25
CA ASP A 5 22.78 25.15 -21.09
C ASP A 5 22.79 24.72 -19.61
N ASP A 6 23.22 25.58 -18.68
CA ASP A 6 23.20 25.31 -17.24
C ASP A 6 21.77 25.02 -16.72
N LEU A 7 20.76 25.74 -17.24
CA LEU A 7 19.37 25.51 -16.88
C LEU A 7 18.87 24.15 -17.38
N ALA A 8 19.30 23.72 -18.58
CA ALA A 8 18.96 22.41 -19.12
C ALA A 8 19.58 21.28 -18.28
N THR A 9 20.85 21.40 -17.92
CA THR A 9 21.55 20.46 -17.03
C THR A 9 20.88 20.40 -15.66
N LEU A 10 20.55 21.55 -15.07
CA LEU A 10 19.83 21.62 -13.80
C LEU A 10 18.47 20.90 -13.87
N LYS A 11 17.69 21.12 -14.93
CA LYS A 11 16.40 20.43 -15.13
C LYS A 11 16.59 18.91 -15.26
N ALA A 12 17.60 18.47 -16.02
CA ALA A 12 17.90 17.04 -16.19
C ALA A 12 18.30 16.37 -14.86
N ASN A 13 19.17 17.01 -14.08
CA ASN A 13 19.58 16.55 -12.76
C ASN A 13 18.41 16.53 -11.77
N LEU A 14 17.58 17.58 -11.76
CA LEU A 14 16.38 17.63 -10.94
C LEU A 14 15.40 16.51 -11.29
N ARG A 15 15.14 16.29 -12.58
CA ARG A 15 14.28 15.20 -13.04
C ARG A 15 14.79 13.85 -12.56
N THR A 16 16.08 13.60 -12.75
CA THR A 16 16.74 12.33 -12.37
C THR A 16 16.59 12.07 -10.87
N LEU A 17 16.85 13.08 -10.02
CA LEU A 17 16.68 12.97 -8.58
C LEU A 17 15.21 12.81 -8.16
N TYR A 18 14.30 13.55 -8.81
CA TYR A 18 12.88 13.51 -8.54
C TYR A 18 12.28 12.13 -8.86
N GLU A 19 12.55 11.59 -10.04
CA GLU A 19 12.05 10.28 -10.48
C GLU A 19 12.58 9.14 -9.59
N ALA A 20 13.81 9.26 -9.11
CA ALA A 20 14.42 8.28 -8.20
C ALA A 20 13.83 8.28 -6.78
N GLY A 21 13.25 9.40 -6.36
CA GLY A 21 12.52 9.55 -5.10
C GLY A 21 13.37 9.86 -3.85
N PRO A 22 12.71 10.02 -2.68
CA PRO A 22 13.37 10.48 -1.46
C PRO A 22 14.46 9.51 -0.97
N GLY A 23 15.59 10.06 -0.56
CA GLY A 23 16.74 9.32 -0.06
C GLY A 23 17.53 8.55 -1.12
N ALA A 24 17.19 8.68 -2.41
CA ALA A 24 17.91 8.01 -3.48
C ALA A 24 19.34 8.57 -3.64
N LYS A 25 20.31 7.68 -3.79
CA LYS A 25 21.71 8.02 -4.11
C LYS A 25 21.89 7.88 -5.62
N VAL A 26 21.67 8.97 -6.34
CA VAL A 26 21.85 9.05 -7.79
C VAL A 26 22.97 10.02 -8.09
N GLU A 27 23.85 9.65 -9.01
CA GLU A 27 24.89 10.53 -9.52
C GLU A 27 24.24 11.53 -10.48
N ILE A 28 24.57 12.81 -10.30
CA ILE A 28 24.11 13.92 -11.14
C ILE A 28 25.29 14.43 -11.98
N GLU A 29 25.01 15.02 -13.13
CA GLU A 29 26.06 15.62 -13.95
C GLU A 29 26.58 16.90 -13.28
N ASP A 30 27.88 16.93 -12.99
CA ASP A 30 28.54 18.11 -12.42
C ASP A 30 28.71 19.19 -13.51
N ASP A 31 28.16 20.36 -13.27
CA ASP A 31 28.38 21.56 -14.10
C ASP A 31 29.72 22.23 -13.77
N ASN A 32 30.81 21.45 -13.75
CA ASN A 32 32.13 21.97 -13.43
C ASN A 32 32.81 22.52 -14.68
N THR A 33 32.37 23.70 -15.11
CA THR A 33 33.20 24.61 -15.90
C THR A 33 33.60 25.82 -15.05
N SER A 34 34.84 25.78 -14.55
CA SER A 34 35.67 26.86 -13.99
C SER A 34 35.33 27.49 -12.62
N GLY A 35 36.24 27.28 -11.65
CA GLY A 35 36.40 28.13 -10.46
C GLY A 35 37.44 27.57 -9.50
N ASP A 36 38.61 28.21 -9.44
CA ASP A 36 39.77 27.84 -8.62
C ASP A 36 39.46 27.50 -7.17
N GLY A 37 40.28 26.60 -6.61
CA GLY A 37 40.20 26.20 -5.22
C GLY A 37 40.36 27.37 -4.27
N GLU A 38 39.30 27.65 -3.50
CA GLU A 38 39.40 28.42 -2.26
C GLU A 38 39.33 27.47 -1.06
N GLU A 39 40.20 27.77 -0.10
CA GLU A 39 40.61 26.98 1.05
C GLU A 39 39.43 26.39 1.84
N ALA A 40 39.48 25.07 2.04
CA ALA A 40 38.63 24.38 2.98
C ALA A 40 38.93 24.85 4.40
N VAL A 41 38.13 25.79 4.90
CA VAL A 41 38.03 26.04 6.34
C VAL A 41 37.44 24.78 6.97
N ALA A 42 38.27 24.07 7.73
CA ALA A 42 37.91 22.88 8.49
C ALA A 42 36.96 23.20 9.65
N GLY A 43 35.71 23.53 9.32
CA GLY A 43 34.57 23.34 10.20
C GLY A 43 33.78 22.15 9.66
N ALA A 44 33.54 21.12 10.48
CA ALA A 44 32.66 20.03 10.10
C ALA A 44 31.22 20.59 9.99
N TYR A 45 30.87 21.17 8.84
CA TYR A 45 29.51 21.53 8.52
C TYR A 45 28.73 20.22 8.36
N ILE A 46 28.00 19.85 9.40
CA ILE A 46 27.01 18.77 9.32
C ILE A 46 25.78 19.42 8.68
N PRO A 47 25.47 19.15 7.40
CA PRO A 47 24.28 19.71 6.77
C PRO A 47 23.05 19.29 7.59
N ILE A 48 22.16 20.24 7.83
CA ILE A 48 20.89 19.99 8.51
C ILE A 48 20.15 18.91 7.72
N PRO A 49 19.77 17.78 8.34
CA PRO A 49 19.01 16.74 7.65
C PRO A 49 17.74 17.34 7.05
N ALA A 50 17.50 17.11 5.76
CA ALA A 50 16.25 17.51 5.13
C ALA A 50 15.04 16.85 5.82
N GLU A 51 14.00 17.64 6.10
CA GLU A 51 12.74 17.14 6.66
C GLU A 51 11.76 16.75 5.54
N THR A 52 11.88 17.39 4.37
CA THR A 52 11.02 17.16 3.22
C THR A 52 11.81 16.73 1.99
N PHE A 53 11.13 16.04 1.05
CA PHE A 53 11.75 15.67 -0.22
C PHE A 53 12.15 16.91 -1.04
N LEU A 54 11.38 17.99 -0.96
CA LEU A 54 11.73 19.26 -1.61
C LEU A 54 13.02 19.86 -1.05
N GLU A 55 13.19 19.83 0.27
CA GLU A 55 14.43 20.26 0.93
C GLU A 55 15.61 19.38 0.52
N GLU A 56 15.41 18.06 0.43
CA GLU A 56 16.44 17.13 -0.02
C GLU A 56 16.92 17.48 -1.44
N LEU A 57 16.00 17.74 -2.37
CA LEU A 57 16.33 18.14 -3.74
C LEU A 57 17.04 19.49 -3.78
N SER A 58 16.56 20.46 -2.98
CA SER A 58 17.19 21.78 -2.84
C SER A 58 18.62 21.69 -2.31
N GLN A 59 18.87 20.87 -1.29
CA GLN A 59 20.19 20.65 -0.72
C GLN A 59 21.13 19.97 -1.71
N LYS A 60 20.67 18.94 -2.42
CA LYS A 60 21.50 18.20 -3.40
C LYS A 60 21.91 19.05 -4.59
N LEU A 61 21.00 19.88 -5.10
CA LEU A 61 21.24 20.74 -6.26
C LEU A 61 21.82 22.11 -5.88
N GLN A 62 21.91 22.42 -4.59
CA GLN A 62 22.32 23.73 -4.06
C GLN A 62 21.48 24.89 -4.64
N VAL A 63 20.20 24.63 -4.95
CA VAL A 63 19.26 25.60 -5.51
C VAL A 63 18.16 25.88 -4.49
N HIS A 64 17.71 27.14 -4.41
CA HIS A 64 16.69 27.55 -3.46
C HIS A 64 15.39 26.71 -3.61
N PRO A 65 14.72 26.29 -2.51
CA PRO A 65 13.56 25.40 -2.56
C PRO A 65 12.40 25.92 -3.41
N ILE A 66 12.16 27.24 -3.43
CA ILE A 66 11.12 27.85 -4.27
C ILE A 66 11.41 27.63 -5.76
N SER A 67 12.68 27.75 -6.18
CA SER A 67 13.06 27.53 -7.58
C SER A 67 12.89 26.07 -7.95
N ILE A 68 13.31 25.14 -7.08
CA ILE A 68 13.06 23.71 -7.27
C ILE A 68 11.56 23.41 -7.38
N TYR A 69 10.73 23.99 -6.51
CA TYR A 69 9.28 23.82 -6.57
C TYR A 69 8.71 24.25 -7.93
N TRP A 70 9.10 25.41 -8.45
CA TRP A 70 8.62 25.88 -9.75
C TRP A 70 9.11 25.01 -10.91
N LEU A 71 10.36 24.56 -10.88
CA LEU A 71 10.91 23.65 -11.89
C LEU A 71 10.22 22.28 -11.86
N LEU A 72 9.95 21.74 -10.66
CA LEU A 72 9.17 20.51 -10.51
C LEU A 72 7.76 20.69 -11.03
N LYS A 73 7.09 21.79 -10.66
CA LYS A 73 5.75 22.09 -11.14
C LYS A 73 5.72 22.17 -12.68
N GLU A 74 6.67 22.87 -13.27
CA GLU A 74 6.82 22.96 -14.74
C GLU A 74 7.05 21.57 -15.35
N GLY A 75 8.00 20.78 -14.84
CA GLY A 75 8.29 19.44 -15.34
C GLY A 75 7.12 18.45 -15.19
N ILE A 76 6.34 18.55 -14.10
CA ILE A 76 5.14 17.73 -13.90
C ILE A 76 4.04 18.15 -14.88
N GLU A 77 3.76 19.45 -15.00
CA GLU A 77 2.62 19.96 -15.79
C GLU A 77 2.88 19.92 -17.30
N GLN A 78 4.11 20.18 -17.74
CA GLN A 78 4.47 20.30 -19.16
C GLN A 78 5.10 19.03 -19.73
N GLU A 79 5.90 18.33 -18.92
CA GLU A 79 6.69 17.17 -19.38
C GLU A 79 6.21 15.85 -18.76
N GLY A 80 5.26 15.87 -17.81
CA GLY A 80 4.68 14.68 -17.19
C GLY A 80 5.64 13.94 -16.25
N TRP A 81 6.58 14.64 -15.59
CA TRP A 81 7.49 14.01 -14.63
C TRP A 81 6.74 13.32 -13.49
N ARG A 82 7.16 12.11 -13.13
CA ARG A 82 6.52 11.29 -12.08
C ARG A 82 7.54 10.72 -11.11
N CYS A 83 7.21 10.79 -9.82
CA CYS A 83 7.98 10.14 -8.77
C CYS A 83 7.23 8.89 -8.30
N ILE A 84 7.42 7.77 -9.01
CA ILE A 84 6.75 6.50 -8.68
C ILE A 84 6.97 6.05 -7.22
N PRO A 85 8.15 6.22 -6.60
CA PRO A 85 8.33 5.91 -5.18
C PRO A 85 7.39 6.69 -4.25
N GLU A 86 7.20 7.99 -4.50
CA GLU A 86 6.28 8.82 -3.70
C GLU A 86 4.83 8.50 -4.00
N GLU A 87 4.46 8.30 -5.26
CA GLU A 87 3.11 7.87 -5.63
C GLU A 87 2.73 6.55 -4.95
N ARG A 88 3.64 5.57 -4.91
CA ARG A 88 3.45 4.31 -4.17
C ARG A 88 3.26 4.55 -2.68
N ARG A 89 4.08 5.42 -2.08
CA ARG A 89 3.99 5.74 -0.65
C ARG A 89 2.64 6.37 -0.31
N ILE A 90 2.25 7.40 -1.05
CA ILE A 90 0.98 8.12 -0.86
C ILE A 90 -0.21 7.18 -1.07
N THR A 91 -0.16 6.35 -2.12
CA THR A 91 -1.21 5.36 -2.42
C THR A 91 -1.34 4.35 -1.27
N ALA A 92 -0.24 3.73 -0.84
CA ALA A 92 -0.25 2.77 0.26
C ALA A 92 -0.74 3.39 1.58
N ASP A 93 -0.36 4.64 1.87
CA ASP A 93 -0.79 5.36 3.06
C ASP A 93 -2.31 5.66 3.01
N ARG A 94 -2.83 6.07 1.85
CA ARG A 94 -4.27 6.31 1.65
C ARG A 94 -5.10 5.04 1.88
N PHE A 95 -4.68 3.91 1.29
CA PHE A 95 -5.35 2.63 1.52
C PHE A 95 -5.21 2.17 2.97
N THR A 96 -4.08 2.43 3.63
CA THR A 96 -3.92 2.12 5.05
C THR A 96 -4.90 2.89 5.92
N VAL A 97 -5.06 4.20 5.69
CA VAL A 97 -6.06 5.02 6.38
C VAL A 97 -7.47 4.48 6.15
N MET A 98 -7.81 4.12 4.91
CA MET A 98 -9.11 3.56 4.54
C MET A 98 -9.40 2.25 5.29
N ILE A 99 -8.45 1.30 5.28
CA ILE A 99 -8.57 0.00 5.96
C ILE A 99 -8.68 0.18 7.48
N LEU A 100 -7.87 1.06 8.07
CA LEU A 100 -7.95 1.34 9.50
C LEU A 100 -9.31 1.95 9.87
N ARG A 101 -9.88 2.81 9.03
CA ARG A 101 -11.22 3.33 9.25
C ARG A 101 -12.30 2.26 9.14
N MET A 102 -12.14 1.28 8.24
CA MET A 102 -13.04 0.11 8.17
C MET A 102 -12.94 -0.73 9.44
N LEU A 103 -11.79 -0.79 10.11
CA LEU A 103 -11.65 -1.45 11.41
C LEU A 103 -12.18 -0.59 12.58
N GLY A 104 -12.66 0.62 12.32
CA GLY A 104 -13.17 1.55 13.33
C GLY A 104 -12.09 2.38 14.03
N HIS A 105 -10.88 2.44 13.47
CA HIS A 105 -9.81 3.26 14.03
C HIS A 105 -10.16 4.74 14.02
N ARG A 106 -9.85 5.40 15.14
CA ARG A 106 -9.92 6.85 15.28
C ARG A 106 -8.55 7.35 15.73
N TRP A 107 -8.04 8.36 15.06
CA TRP A 107 -6.80 9.02 15.46
C TRP A 107 -7.01 9.82 16.75
N PRO A 108 -5.97 10.09 17.56
CA PRO A 108 -6.09 10.80 18.84
C PRO A 108 -6.92 12.09 18.75
N LYS A 109 -6.65 12.93 17.74
CA LYS A 109 -7.41 14.17 17.50
C LYS A 109 -8.90 13.94 17.25
N GLN A 110 -9.28 12.84 16.59
CA GLN A 110 -10.68 12.50 16.34
C GLN A 110 -11.37 12.00 17.62
N ILE A 111 -10.65 11.26 18.47
CA ILE A 111 -11.14 10.81 19.78
C ILE A 111 -11.37 12.04 20.67
N GLU A 112 -10.40 12.96 20.73
CA GLU A 112 -10.48 14.21 21.47
C GLU A 112 -11.65 15.09 20.99
N ALA A 113 -11.88 15.14 19.68
CA ALA A 113 -13.01 15.84 19.08
C ALA A 113 -14.37 15.13 19.26
N GLY A 114 -14.39 13.94 19.86
CA GLY A 114 -15.62 13.17 20.06
C GLY A 114 -16.24 12.64 18.76
N GLU A 115 -15.45 12.49 17.69
CA GLU A 115 -15.95 11.98 16.42
C GLU A 115 -16.49 10.54 16.58
N PRO A 116 -17.69 10.24 16.04
CA PRO A 116 -18.24 8.90 16.09
C PRO A 116 -17.40 7.94 15.24
N VAL A 117 -17.45 6.65 15.61
CA VAL A 117 -16.96 5.59 14.73
C VAL A 117 -17.87 5.57 13.50
N PRO A 118 -17.34 5.46 12.27
CA PRO A 118 -18.18 5.38 11.08
C PRO A 118 -19.15 4.20 11.14
N ASP A 119 -20.39 4.40 10.68
CA ASP A 119 -21.43 3.35 10.70
C ASP A 119 -21.07 2.13 9.84
N TRP A 120 -20.18 2.32 8.86
CA TRP A 120 -19.65 1.27 7.98
C TRP A 120 -18.39 0.59 8.55
N ALA A 121 -17.94 0.97 9.74
CA ALA A 121 -16.85 0.28 10.40
C ALA A 121 -17.30 -1.09 10.89
N ASP A 122 -16.37 -2.04 10.86
CA ASP A 122 -16.57 -3.39 11.30
C ASP A 122 -16.91 -3.46 12.79
N ALA A 123 -17.91 -4.26 13.13
CA ALA A 123 -18.49 -4.30 14.47
C ALA A 123 -17.58 -5.01 15.47
N ASP A 124 -16.97 -6.14 15.11
CA ASP A 124 -16.17 -6.97 16.01
C ASP A 124 -14.64 -6.79 15.82
N GLY A 125 -14.25 -6.05 14.78
CA GLY A 125 -12.88 -5.76 14.43
C GLY A 125 -12.22 -6.85 13.59
N ILE A 126 -12.97 -7.77 13.00
CA ILE A 126 -12.46 -8.88 12.18
C ILE A 126 -12.95 -8.70 10.76
N ILE A 127 -12.03 -8.53 9.81
CA ILE A 127 -12.37 -8.44 8.39
C ILE A 127 -11.69 -9.60 7.64
N PRO A 128 -12.44 -10.52 7.02
CA PRO A 128 -11.84 -11.61 6.26
C PRO A 128 -11.13 -11.09 5.01
N LEU A 129 -9.98 -11.66 4.69
CA LEU A 129 -9.32 -11.51 3.39
C LEU A 129 -9.80 -12.63 2.45
N THR A 130 -10.04 -13.82 3.00
CA THR A 130 -10.56 -14.97 2.24
C THR A 130 -12.08 -14.91 2.11
N SER A 131 -12.57 -15.09 0.88
CA SER A 131 -14.00 -15.13 0.59
C SER A 131 -14.68 -16.40 1.12
N GLY A 132 -15.99 -16.32 1.34
CA GLY A 132 -16.80 -17.48 1.75
C GLY A 132 -16.85 -17.76 3.25
N SER A 133 -16.36 -16.82 4.08
CA SER A 133 -16.49 -16.86 5.54
C SER A 133 -17.87 -16.40 6.04
N GLY A 134 -18.73 -15.89 5.15
CA GLY A 134 -20.08 -15.39 5.48
C GLY A 134 -20.17 -13.87 5.58
N GLU A 135 -19.04 -13.17 5.58
CA GLU A 135 -18.96 -11.71 5.57
C GLU A 135 -18.22 -11.20 4.32
N GLU A 136 -18.43 -9.92 4.02
CA GLU A 136 -17.69 -9.22 2.97
C GLU A 136 -16.19 -9.22 3.28
N THR A 137 -15.42 -9.61 2.28
CA THR A 137 -13.96 -9.54 2.30
C THR A 137 -13.46 -8.10 2.37
N LEU A 138 -12.21 -7.93 2.81
CA LEU A 138 -11.57 -6.63 2.79
C LEU A 138 -11.57 -6.01 1.39
N LEU A 139 -11.37 -6.80 0.34
CA LEU A 139 -11.40 -6.33 -1.04
C LEU A 139 -12.78 -5.79 -1.42
N GLU A 140 -13.85 -6.51 -1.09
CA GLU A 140 -15.23 -6.08 -1.34
C GLU A 140 -15.55 -4.78 -0.59
N ARG A 141 -15.15 -4.69 0.69
CA ARG A 141 -15.33 -3.47 1.50
C ARG A 141 -14.55 -2.29 0.93
N VAL A 142 -13.31 -2.49 0.48
CA VAL A 142 -12.49 -1.46 -0.17
C VAL A 142 -13.13 -0.99 -1.48
N ARG A 143 -13.61 -1.90 -2.32
CA ARG A 143 -14.36 -1.54 -3.54
C ARG A 143 -15.61 -0.74 -3.24
N GLY A 144 -16.39 -1.16 -2.24
CA GLY A 144 -17.57 -0.43 -1.77
C GLY A 144 -17.21 0.98 -1.27
N ARG A 145 -16.09 1.12 -0.57
CA ARG A 145 -15.62 2.43 -0.08
C ARG A 145 -15.12 3.34 -1.21
N ILE A 146 -14.41 2.81 -2.20
CA ILE A 146 -14.01 3.57 -3.40
C ILE A 146 -15.26 4.09 -4.12
N ALA A 147 -16.27 3.24 -4.33
CA ALA A 147 -17.52 3.64 -4.96
C ALA A 147 -18.25 4.77 -4.19
N ALA A 148 -18.21 4.72 -2.85
CA ALA A 148 -18.83 5.75 -2.01
C ALA A 148 -18.04 7.07 -1.98
N GLU A 149 -16.70 7.04 -2.06
CA GLU A 149 -15.85 8.24 -2.05
C GLU A 149 -15.83 8.98 -3.40
N PHE A 150 -16.07 8.26 -4.49
CA PHE A 150 -16.06 8.83 -5.84
C PHE A 150 -17.39 8.57 -6.57
N PRO A 151 -18.48 9.24 -6.18
CA PRO A 151 -19.76 9.11 -6.87
C PRO A 151 -19.61 9.46 -8.36
N GLY A 152 -19.99 8.54 -9.25
CA GLY A 152 -19.85 8.69 -10.70
C GLY A 152 -18.47 8.30 -11.25
N GLY A 153 -17.51 7.94 -10.40
CA GLY A 153 -16.26 7.31 -10.78
C GLY A 153 -16.41 5.81 -11.06
N SER A 154 -15.40 5.22 -11.69
CA SER A 154 -15.31 3.78 -11.92
C SER A 154 -14.35 3.14 -10.94
N VAL A 155 -14.83 2.19 -10.13
CA VAL A 155 -13.97 1.39 -9.22
C VAL A 155 -12.85 0.71 -10.00
N SER A 156 -13.16 0.17 -11.19
CA SER A 156 -12.17 -0.48 -12.05
C SER A 156 -11.09 0.48 -12.56
N ALA A 157 -11.41 1.77 -12.76
CA ALA A 157 -10.41 2.76 -13.15
C ALA A 157 -9.43 3.05 -11.99
N ILE A 158 -9.93 3.15 -10.76
CA ILE A 158 -9.09 3.33 -9.56
C ILE A 158 -8.23 2.08 -9.30
N GLU A 159 -8.78 0.87 -9.52
CA GLU A 159 -7.99 -0.36 -9.42
C GLU A 159 -6.89 -0.43 -10.49
N ALA A 160 -7.17 0.03 -11.71
CA ALA A 160 -6.17 0.09 -12.79
C ALA A 160 -5.06 1.10 -12.47
N GLU A 161 -5.41 2.29 -11.97
CA GLU A 161 -4.45 3.30 -11.51
C GLU A 161 -3.61 2.77 -10.33
N PHE A 162 -4.26 2.09 -9.37
CA PHE A 162 -3.56 1.43 -8.28
C PHE A 162 -2.57 0.40 -8.80
N GLU A 163 -2.97 -0.44 -9.74
CA GLU A 163 -2.10 -1.48 -10.31
C GLU A 163 -0.93 -0.89 -11.09
N GLU A 164 -1.15 0.20 -11.83
CA GLU A 164 -0.09 0.94 -12.52
C GLU A 164 0.96 1.46 -11.53
N VAL A 165 0.53 2.11 -10.45
CA VAL A 165 1.43 2.70 -9.44
C VAL A 165 2.13 1.61 -8.63
N MET A 166 1.37 0.62 -8.13
CA MET A 166 1.86 -0.38 -7.18
C MET A 166 2.53 -1.57 -7.86
N GLY A 167 2.31 -1.76 -9.16
CA GLY A 167 2.81 -2.90 -9.95
C GLY A 167 2.18 -4.25 -9.56
N LYS A 168 1.01 -4.21 -8.89
CA LYS A 168 0.26 -5.38 -8.41
C LYS A 168 -1.23 -5.05 -8.36
N SER A 169 -2.07 -6.05 -8.61
CA SER A 169 -3.50 -5.94 -8.35
C SER A 169 -3.77 -5.55 -6.90
N LEU A 170 -4.89 -4.86 -6.67
CA LEU A 170 -5.32 -4.47 -5.32
C LEU A 170 -5.48 -5.69 -4.41
N GLU A 171 -6.08 -6.77 -4.91
CA GLU A 171 -6.25 -8.03 -4.18
C GLU A 171 -4.91 -8.63 -3.74
N ASP A 172 -3.96 -8.78 -4.66
CA ASP A 172 -2.63 -9.31 -4.34
C ASP A 172 -1.88 -8.42 -3.34
N TRP A 173 -2.03 -7.11 -3.46
CA TRP A 173 -1.40 -6.16 -2.54
C TRP A 173 -1.97 -6.29 -1.12
N LEU A 174 -3.30 -6.38 -0.97
CA LEU A 174 -3.95 -6.58 0.33
C LEU A 174 -3.49 -7.88 1.01
N HIS A 175 -3.32 -8.95 0.24
CA HIS A 175 -2.87 -10.24 0.78
C HIS A 175 -1.38 -10.30 1.10
N THR A 176 -0.52 -9.59 0.35
CA THR A 176 0.94 -9.81 0.39
C THR A 176 1.78 -8.65 0.88
N GLU A 177 1.37 -7.40 0.65
CA GLU A 177 2.19 -6.22 0.91
C GLU A 177 1.60 -5.29 1.97
N PHE A 178 0.27 -5.18 2.06
CA PHE A 178 -0.41 -4.31 3.02
C PHE A 178 0.13 -4.48 4.45
N PHE A 179 0.14 -5.70 4.97
CA PHE A 179 0.59 -5.93 6.35
C PHE A 179 2.08 -5.63 6.56
N LYS A 180 2.93 -5.81 5.54
CA LYS A 180 4.35 -5.45 5.61
C LYS A 180 4.51 -3.93 5.66
N HIS A 181 3.80 -3.21 4.80
CA HIS A 181 3.77 -1.75 4.77
C HIS A 181 3.27 -1.20 6.11
N HIS A 182 2.12 -1.69 6.57
CA HIS A 182 1.51 -1.32 7.85
C HIS A 182 2.45 -1.56 9.03
N THR A 183 3.11 -2.72 9.07
CA THR A 183 4.09 -3.03 10.14
C THR A 183 5.27 -2.07 10.11
N LYS A 184 5.76 -1.68 8.92
CA LYS A 184 6.84 -0.69 8.77
C LYS A 184 6.39 0.71 9.20
N GLN A 185 5.22 1.14 8.73
CA GLN A 185 4.61 2.45 9.04
C GLN A 185 4.44 2.64 10.55
N PHE A 186 3.99 1.61 11.26
CA PHE A 186 3.79 1.64 12.70
C PHE A 186 5.00 1.14 13.52
N LYS A 187 6.22 1.21 12.96
CA LYS A 187 7.48 0.87 13.66
C LYS A 187 7.43 -0.48 14.40
N ARG A 188 6.94 -1.52 13.72
CA ARG A 188 6.75 -2.90 14.23
C ARG A 188 5.67 -3.05 15.32
N ARG A 189 4.76 -2.10 15.44
CA ARG A 189 3.60 -2.14 16.36
C ARG A 189 2.29 -1.98 15.58
N PRO A 190 1.93 -2.96 14.73
CA PRO A 190 0.77 -2.84 13.88
C PRO A 190 -0.52 -2.75 14.70
N ILE A 191 -1.43 -1.90 14.24
CA ILE A 191 -2.77 -1.73 14.83
C ILE A 191 -3.78 -2.73 14.23
N ALA A 192 -3.49 -3.21 13.01
CA ALA A 192 -4.29 -4.19 12.29
C ALA A 192 -3.41 -5.42 12.09
N TRP A 193 -3.80 -6.54 12.68
CA TRP A 193 -3.04 -7.77 12.71
C TRP A 193 -3.56 -8.71 11.63
N GLN A 194 -2.69 -9.18 10.73
CA GLN A 194 -3.06 -10.21 9.76
C GLN A 194 -2.89 -11.58 10.39
N VAL A 195 -3.99 -12.33 10.49
CA VAL A 195 -4.00 -13.74 10.90
C VAL A 195 -4.24 -14.58 9.66
N GLN A 196 -3.40 -15.59 9.43
CA GLN A 196 -3.52 -16.47 8.26
C GLN A 196 -3.07 -17.89 8.58
N SER A 197 -3.71 -18.88 7.96
CA SER A 197 -3.42 -20.30 8.16
C SER A 197 -2.08 -20.76 7.55
N GLY A 198 -1.50 -19.96 6.64
CA GLY A 198 -0.22 -20.25 6.01
C GLY A 198 0.34 -19.02 5.30
N ARG A 199 1.55 -19.13 4.76
CA ARG A 199 2.18 -18.04 4.02
C ARG A 199 1.58 -17.93 2.62
N PHE A 200 1.15 -16.74 2.24
CA PHE A 200 0.77 -16.44 0.86
C PHE A 200 2.00 -16.47 -0.07
N THR A 201 1.92 -17.27 -1.13
CA THR A 201 2.91 -17.36 -2.20
C THR A 201 2.19 -17.56 -3.54
N LYS A 202 2.88 -17.33 -4.67
CA LYS A 202 2.30 -17.59 -6.02
C LYS A 202 1.80 -19.02 -6.22
N LYS A 203 2.30 -19.99 -5.43
CA LYS A 203 1.93 -21.41 -5.54
C LYS A 203 0.97 -21.88 -4.45
N ARG A 204 0.82 -21.10 -3.37
CA ARG A 204 0.06 -21.51 -2.19
C ARG A 204 -0.59 -20.28 -1.58
N GLN A 205 -1.90 -20.25 -1.61
CA GLN A 205 -2.70 -19.26 -0.90
C GLN A 205 -3.06 -19.81 0.48
N PRO A 206 -3.21 -18.95 1.50
CA PRO A 206 -3.72 -19.39 2.79
C PRO A 206 -5.18 -19.84 2.64
N ALA A 207 -5.52 -20.99 3.22
CA ALA A 207 -6.90 -21.47 3.26
C ALA A 207 -7.84 -20.49 4.01
N PHE A 208 -7.29 -19.68 4.92
CA PHE A 208 -8.01 -18.61 5.57
C PHE A 208 -7.03 -17.48 5.94
N ALA A 209 -7.43 -16.25 5.69
CA ALA A 209 -6.76 -15.06 6.17
C ALA A 209 -7.79 -14.00 6.57
N CYS A 210 -7.48 -13.22 7.60
CA CYS A 210 -8.26 -12.05 8.04
C CYS A 210 -7.36 -10.96 8.64
N LEU A 211 -7.89 -9.76 8.73
CA LEU A 211 -7.37 -8.69 9.57
C LEU A 211 -8.13 -8.65 10.89
N VAL A 212 -7.41 -8.37 11.96
CA VAL A 212 -7.95 -8.25 13.32
C VAL A 212 -7.51 -6.92 13.92
N TYR A 213 -8.47 -6.15 14.43
CA TYR A 213 -8.20 -4.84 15.00
C TYR A 213 -7.69 -4.96 16.45
N TYR A 214 -6.49 -4.45 16.69
CA TYR A 214 -5.82 -4.56 17.99
C TYR A 214 -6.67 -4.03 19.16
N HIS A 215 -7.36 -2.91 18.98
CA HIS A 215 -8.15 -2.29 20.06
C HIS A 215 -9.49 -3.00 20.34
N LYS A 216 -9.87 -4.01 19.53
CA LYS A 216 -11.04 -4.87 19.76
C LYS A 216 -10.66 -6.30 20.15
N LEU A 217 -9.36 -6.59 20.31
CA LEU A 217 -8.91 -7.90 20.77
C LEU A 217 -9.45 -8.20 22.17
N ASP A 218 -10.09 -9.35 22.28
CA ASP A 218 -10.63 -9.91 23.52
C ASP A 218 -10.25 -11.41 23.65
N GLY A 219 -10.56 -12.01 24.81
CA GLY A 219 -10.29 -13.44 25.04
C GLY A 219 -11.03 -14.38 24.08
N ASP A 220 -12.11 -13.91 23.46
CA ASP A 220 -12.98 -14.68 22.57
C ASP A 220 -12.59 -14.53 21.10
N THR A 221 -11.65 -13.67 20.74
CA THR A 221 -11.34 -13.33 19.35
C THR A 221 -10.96 -14.56 18.53
N LEU A 222 -10.09 -15.43 19.06
CA LEU A 222 -9.71 -16.68 18.37
C LEU A 222 -10.89 -17.65 18.28
N HIS A 223 -11.79 -17.64 19.26
CA HIS A 223 -13.01 -18.46 19.24
C HIS A 223 -13.98 -17.97 18.17
N LYS A 224 -14.17 -16.64 18.04
CA LYS A 224 -14.95 -15.99 16.97
C LYS A 224 -14.36 -16.35 15.60
N ILE A 225 -13.06 -16.13 15.39
CA ILE A 225 -12.38 -16.50 14.13
C ILE A 225 -12.63 -17.98 13.79
N LYS A 226 -12.44 -18.90 14.74
CA LYS A 226 -12.61 -20.33 14.51
C LYS A 226 -14.05 -20.69 14.13
N ASN A 227 -15.04 -20.17 14.86
CA ASN A 227 -16.42 -20.65 14.74
C ASN A 227 -17.25 -19.84 13.75
N GLN A 228 -17.05 -18.53 13.66
CA GLN A 228 -17.85 -17.63 12.83
C GLN A 228 -17.26 -17.42 11.44
N TYR A 229 -15.94 -17.54 11.27
CA TYR A 229 -15.29 -17.30 9.99
C TYR A 229 -14.73 -18.59 9.36
N VAL A 230 -13.93 -19.35 10.11
CA VAL A 230 -13.32 -20.59 9.61
C VAL A 230 -14.34 -21.73 9.56
N GLY A 231 -15.29 -21.78 10.48
CA GLY A 231 -16.34 -22.80 10.55
C GLY A 231 -17.19 -22.86 9.26
N PRO A 232 -17.83 -21.77 8.83
CA PRO A 232 -18.59 -21.73 7.58
C PRO A 232 -17.73 -22.05 6.35
N LEU A 233 -16.49 -21.56 6.32
CA LEU A 233 -15.57 -21.82 5.22
C LEU A 233 -15.23 -23.31 5.11
N ARG A 234 -14.93 -23.96 6.25
CA ARG A 234 -14.68 -25.40 6.30
C ARG A 234 -15.90 -26.20 5.86
N GLN A 235 -17.10 -25.85 6.35
CA GLN A 235 -18.34 -26.53 5.94
C GLN A 235 -18.57 -26.41 4.43
N ARG A 236 -18.32 -25.23 3.85
CA ARG A 236 -18.41 -25.00 2.41
C ARG A 236 -17.44 -25.89 1.64
N TYR A 237 -16.18 -25.94 2.06
CA TYR A 237 -15.16 -26.79 1.45
C TYR A 237 -15.49 -28.29 1.56
N GLU A 238 -15.99 -28.75 2.71
CA GLU A 238 -16.45 -30.13 2.89
C GLU A 238 -17.65 -30.49 2.01
N THR A 239 -18.58 -29.55 1.80
CA THR A 239 -19.72 -29.76 0.90
C THR A 239 -19.28 -29.77 -0.57
N GLU A 240 -18.36 -28.89 -0.95
CA GLU A 240 -17.79 -28.85 -2.30
C GLU A 240 -17.04 -30.15 -2.61
N MET A 241 -16.21 -30.62 -1.66
CA MET A 241 -15.47 -31.88 -1.77
C MET A 241 -16.41 -33.08 -1.95
N ARG A 242 -17.44 -33.21 -1.09
CA ARG A 242 -18.47 -34.26 -1.22
C ARG A 242 -19.21 -34.20 -2.55
N GLY A 243 -19.47 -32.99 -3.07
CA GLY A 243 -20.06 -32.79 -4.38
C GLY A 243 -19.20 -33.33 -5.51
N ILE A 244 -17.88 -33.10 -5.46
CA ILE A 244 -16.93 -33.63 -6.43
C ILE A 244 -16.76 -35.15 -6.28
N GLU A 245 -16.74 -35.67 -5.05
CA GLU A 245 -16.65 -37.10 -4.76
C GLU A 245 -17.81 -37.89 -5.33
N GLY A 246 -19.02 -37.33 -5.27
CA GLY A 246 -20.24 -37.91 -5.84
C GLY A 246 -20.23 -38.02 -7.38
N ILE A 247 -19.32 -37.31 -8.07
CA ILE A 247 -19.13 -37.44 -9.51
C ILE A 247 -18.18 -38.62 -9.78
N PRO A 248 -18.58 -39.60 -10.61
CA PRO A 248 -17.69 -40.70 -11.01
C PRO A 248 -16.37 -40.16 -11.55
N ALA A 249 -15.24 -40.72 -11.13
CA ALA A 249 -13.91 -40.21 -11.47
C ALA A 249 -13.71 -40.04 -12.99
N ALA A 250 -14.23 -40.98 -13.79
CA ALA A 250 -14.17 -40.93 -15.26
C ALA A 250 -14.98 -39.78 -15.90
N SER A 251 -15.85 -39.12 -15.15
CA SER A 251 -16.70 -38.01 -15.59
C SER A 251 -16.30 -36.66 -14.99
N ARG A 252 -15.24 -36.62 -14.18
CA ARG A 252 -14.72 -35.37 -13.60
C ARG A 252 -13.98 -34.57 -14.67
N THR A 253 -14.24 -33.27 -14.70
CA THR A 253 -13.44 -32.33 -15.50
C THR A 253 -12.09 -32.09 -14.83
N GLU A 254 -11.08 -31.69 -15.61
CA GLU A 254 -9.77 -31.33 -15.05
C GLU A 254 -9.85 -30.23 -14.00
N ALA A 255 -10.80 -29.29 -14.16
CA ALA A 255 -11.04 -28.23 -13.18
C ALA A 255 -11.52 -28.80 -11.83
N GLN A 256 -12.44 -29.77 -11.86
CA GLN A 256 -12.93 -30.45 -10.66
C GLN A 256 -11.85 -31.30 -10.01
N GLU A 257 -10.98 -31.96 -10.78
CA GLU A 257 -9.85 -32.69 -10.21
C GLU A 257 -8.80 -31.78 -9.57
N ARG A 258 -8.47 -30.65 -10.20
CA ARG A 258 -7.57 -29.64 -9.61
C ARG A 258 -8.15 -29.11 -8.31
N ARG A 259 -9.45 -28.75 -8.33
CA ARG A 259 -10.15 -28.26 -7.16
C ARG A 259 -10.22 -29.29 -6.04
N PHE A 260 -10.45 -30.55 -6.37
CA PHE A 260 -10.44 -31.63 -5.38
C PHE A 260 -9.07 -31.77 -4.69
N ARG A 261 -7.98 -31.72 -5.45
CA ARG A 261 -6.61 -31.74 -4.90
C ARG A 261 -6.29 -30.52 -4.04
N GLU A 262 -6.84 -29.35 -4.37
CA GLU A 262 -6.71 -28.14 -3.53
C GLU A 262 -7.46 -28.26 -2.21
N LEU A 263 -8.60 -28.96 -2.18
CA LEU A 263 -9.40 -29.16 -0.97
C LEU A 263 -8.83 -30.27 -0.06
N GLU A 264 -8.13 -31.26 -0.62
CA GLU A 264 -7.43 -32.31 0.16
C GLU A 264 -6.13 -31.85 0.83
N GLY A 265 -5.45 -30.83 0.29
CA GLY A 265 -4.08 -30.42 0.67
C GLY A 265 -3.97 -29.29 1.68
#